data_AF-A0A453HYP9-F1
#
_entry.id   AF-A0A453HYP9-F1
#
_cell.length_a   1.000
_cell.length_b   1.000
_cell.length_c   1.000
_cell.angle_alpha   90.00
_cell.angle_beta   90.00
_cell.angle_gamma   90.00
#
_symmetry.space_group_name_H-M   'P 1'
#
loop_
_entity.id
_entity.type
_entity.pdbx_description
1 polymer ?
#
loop_
_entity_poly.entity_id
_entity_poly.type
_entity_poly.pdbx_seq_one_letter_code
_entity_poly.pdbx_strand_id
1 'polypeptide(L)'
;MAAPDSSINNFHLHYSVNVEGTKNVIDACIHCKVKRLIYTSSPSVVFDGVHGIFNADESMPYPDKFNDSYSETKADAEKLVMRANGRDGLLTCCIRPSSIFGPGDKLLVPSLVAAARAGKSKYIIGDGNNYYDFTYVENVAYGHVCADKTLSSEDGAKRAAGKAYFVTNVEPIKFWEFMSLLLDGLGYQRPSIKIPVSVMMPLAHVVEWTYKSFCKYGMKVPQLTPSRIRLLSCNRTFSCSRAKDQLGYEPIVSLKDGLKRTIESYSHMQAQNQRSISKTSILLGNGNVAKTLLWEDSKQTMTVLLLLAVIYYQLFTCGYTIITAMAKIFSLTALFLFIHGMLPANVFGHKIEKLEPSNFHISQVEAHHIACSVSSSWNSLVGVLKSLCRGNDWPLFLKVVFFLLVVSILSAMSSEAAFKIGNEILQASLSKF
;
A
#
# COMPACT_ATOMS: atom_id res chain seq x y z
N MET A 1 -2.31 -19.99 -13.66
CA MET A 1 -3.41 -19.15 -14.17
C MET A 1 -3.04 -18.81 -15.61
N ALA A 2 -3.92 -19.08 -16.58
CA ALA A 2 -3.64 -18.88 -18.00
C ALA A 2 -3.82 -17.43 -18.45
N ALA A 3 -4.64 -16.65 -17.73
CA ALA A 3 -4.78 -15.21 -17.95
C ALA A 3 -3.68 -14.42 -17.19
N PRO A 4 -3.21 -13.28 -17.73
CA PRO A 4 -2.30 -12.40 -17.02
C PRO A 4 -2.96 -11.83 -15.76
N ASP A 5 -2.14 -11.44 -14.77
CA ASP A 5 -2.62 -10.79 -13.55
C ASP A 5 -3.39 -9.50 -13.92
N SER A 6 -4.63 -9.39 -13.44
CA SER A 6 -5.50 -8.23 -13.68
C SER A 6 -4.94 -6.93 -13.11
N SER A 7 -4.01 -7.01 -12.16
CA SER A 7 -3.30 -5.86 -11.61
C SER A 7 -2.27 -5.24 -12.58
N ILE A 8 -1.87 -5.97 -13.64
CA ILE A 8 -0.95 -5.49 -14.67
C ILE A 8 -1.74 -4.63 -15.68
N ASN A 9 -1.41 -3.35 -15.75
CA ASN A 9 -2.04 -2.42 -16.69
C ASN A 9 -1.39 -2.48 -18.09
N ASN A 10 -1.53 -3.62 -18.77
CA ASN A 10 -1.02 -3.83 -20.13
C ASN A 10 -2.11 -4.45 -21.01
N PHE A 11 -2.80 -3.61 -21.78
CA PHE A 11 -3.87 -4.05 -22.67
C PHE A 11 -3.38 -5.06 -23.72
N HIS A 12 -2.24 -4.85 -24.36
CA HIS A 12 -1.72 -5.75 -25.38
C HIS A 12 -1.44 -7.16 -24.84
N LEU A 13 -0.88 -7.25 -23.63
CA LEU A 13 -0.67 -8.52 -22.96
C LEU A 13 -2.02 -9.22 -22.66
N HIS A 14 -2.99 -8.48 -22.11
CA HIS A 14 -4.32 -9.04 -21.84
C HIS A 14 -5.03 -9.47 -23.11
N TYR A 15 -4.95 -8.69 -24.18
CA TYR A 15 -5.60 -8.98 -25.46
C TYR A 15 -4.99 -10.22 -26.13
N SER A 16 -3.66 -10.27 -26.25
CA SER A 16 -2.98 -11.42 -26.86
C SER A 16 -3.24 -12.72 -26.12
N VAL A 17 -3.25 -12.70 -24.79
CA VAL A 17 -3.49 -13.91 -24.01
C VAL A 17 -4.98 -14.27 -23.91
N ASN A 18 -5.85 -13.32 -23.53
CA ASN A 18 -7.25 -13.61 -23.27
C ASN A 18 -8.05 -13.74 -24.57
N VAL A 19 -7.84 -12.86 -25.57
CA VAL A 19 -8.64 -12.83 -26.80
C VAL A 19 -8.02 -13.73 -27.87
N GLU A 20 -6.77 -13.45 -28.27
CA GLU A 20 -6.12 -14.25 -29.33
C GLU A 20 -5.85 -15.68 -28.87
N GLY A 21 -5.40 -15.87 -27.63
CA GLY A 21 -5.26 -17.20 -27.04
C GLY A 21 -6.57 -17.99 -27.03
N THR A 22 -7.69 -17.36 -26.68
CA THR A 22 -9.02 -18.03 -26.72
C THR A 22 -9.43 -18.37 -28.15
N LYS A 23 -9.19 -17.47 -29.11
CA LYS A 23 -9.44 -17.76 -30.54
C LYS A 23 -8.66 -18.99 -31.00
N ASN A 24 -7.37 -19.06 -30.67
CA ASN A 24 -6.53 -20.21 -31.02
C ASN A 24 -7.05 -21.52 -30.41
N VAL A 25 -7.53 -21.49 -29.16
CA VAL A 25 -8.14 -22.66 -28.51
C VAL A 25 -9.43 -23.08 -29.22
N ILE A 26 -10.29 -22.13 -29.59
CA ILE A 26 -11.53 -22.41 -30.34
C ILE A 26 -11.19 -23.06 -31.69
N ASP A 27 -10.26 -22.48 -32.44
CA ASP A 27 -9.86 -22.99 -33.76
C ASP A 27 -9.26 -24.41 -33.64
N ALA A 28 -8.44 -24.65 -32.62
CA ALA A 28 -7.90 -25.98 -32.33
C ALA A 28 -8.99 -26.98 -31.91
N CYS A 29 -9.98 -26.56 -31.10
CA CYS A 29 -11.12 -27.40 -30.74
C CYS A 29 -11.90 -27.84 -31.97
N ILE A 30 -12.17 -26.92 -32.90
CA ILE A 30 -12.87 -27.21 -34.16
C ILE A 30 -12.05 -28.18 -35.02
N HIS A 31 -10.78 -27.85 -35.26
CA HIS A 31 -9.88 -28.67 -36.09
C HIS A 31 -9.73 -30.11 -35.55
N CYS A 32 -9.57 -30.25 -34.23
CA CYS A 32 -9.42 -31.54 -33.56
C CYS A 32 -10.75 -32.23 -33.24
N LYS A 33 -11.89 -31.68 -33.67
CA LYS A 33 -13.25 -32.22 -33.45
C LYS A 33 -13.58 -32.44 -31.97
N VAL A 34 -13.07 -31.56 -31.10
CA VAL A 34 -13.41 -31.52 -29.68
C VAL A 34 -14.92 -31.25 -29.55
N LYS A 35 -15.59 -32.00 -28.68
CA LYS A 35 -17.05 -31.92 -28.55
C LYS A 35 -17.52 -30.79 -27.65
N ARG A 36 -16.74 -30.44 -26.63
CA ARG A 36 -17.14 -29.51 -25.58
C ARG A 36 -15.98 -28.61 -25.16
N LEU A 37 -16.23 -27.32 -25.08
CA LEU A 37 -15.30 -26.31 -24.60
C LEU A 37 -15.92 -25.53 -23.44
N ILE A 38 -15.34 -25.66 -22.25
CA ILE A 38 -15.79 -24.95 -21.05
C ILE A 38 -14.78 -23.86 -20.76
N TYR A 39 -15.24 -22.62 -20.79
CA TYR A 39 -14.39 -21.44 -20.66
C TYR A 39 -14.59 -20.78 -19.29
N THR A 40 -13.51 -20.60 -18.54
CA THR A 40 -13.53 -19.80 -17.31
C THR A 40 -13.52 -18.32 -17.66
N SER A 41 -14.69 -17.69 -17.58
CA SER A 41 -14.89 -16.25 -17.69
C SER A 41 -14.73 -15.56 -16.32
N SER A 42 -15.36 -14.41 -16.11
CA SER A 42 -15.30 -13.65 -14.87
C SER A 42 -16.58 -12.85 -14.66
N PRO A 43 -17.05 -12.61 -13.43
CA PRO A 43 -18.15 -11.70 -13.16
C PRO A 43 -17.81 -10.23 -13.46
N SER A 44 -16.53 -9.91 -13.66
CA SER A 44 -16.11 -8.57 -14.07
C SER A 44 -16.56 -8.20 -15.48
N VAL A 45 -16.93 -9.17 -16.33
CA VAL A 45 -17.40 -8.93 -17.70
C VAL A 45 -18.74 -8.20 -17.77
N VAL A 46 -19.49 -8.13 -16.66
CA VAL A 46 -20.76 -7.37 -16.55
C VAL A 46 -20.62 -6.15 -15.62
N PHE A 47 -19.41 -5.83 -15.17
CA PHE A 47 -19.16 -4.76 -14.20
C PHE A 47 -18.52 -3.54 -14.88
N ASP A 48 -19.17 -2.39 -14.75
CA ASP A 48 -18.75 -1.13 -15.37
C ASP A 48 -17.68 -0.37 -14.57
N GLY A 49 -17.33 -0.82 -13.36
CA GLY A 49 -16.38 -0.10 -12.49
C GLY A 49 -16.96 1.12 -11.77
N VAL A 50 -18.26 1.35 -11.89
CA VAL A 50 -18.96 2.52 -11.36
C VAL A 50 -20.04 2.13 -10.38
N HIS A 51 -20.95 1.26 -10.78
CA HIS A 51 -22.15 0.96 -10.04
C HIS A 51 -22.02 -0.37 -9.30
N GLY A 52 -22.44 -0.39 -8.02
CA GLY A 52 -22.52 -1.63 -7.26
C GLY A 52 -23.53 -2.59 -7.89
N ILE A 53 -23.23 -3.89 -7.80
CA ILE A 53 -24.07 -4.97 -8.32
C ILE A 53 -24.65 -5.73 -7.13
N PHE A 54 -25.97 -5.89 -7.12
CA PHE A 54 -26.66 -6.63 -6.06
C PHE A 54 -27.51 -7.74 -6.67
N ASN A 55 -27.16 -8.99 -6.37
CA ASN A 55 -27.83 -10.21 -6.80
C ASN A 55 -28.10 -10.26 -8.32
N ALA A 56 -27.13 -9.83 -9.14
CA ALA A 56 -27.30 -9.85 -10.60
C ALA A 56 -27.23 -11.26 -11.18
N ASP A 57 -27.98 -11.50 -12.24
CA ASP A 57 -27.99 -12.75 -12.99
C ASP A 57 -27.43 -12.56 -14.41
N GLU A 58 -27.47 -13.61 -15.24
CA GLU A 58 -26.91 -13.60 -16.58
C GLU A 58 -27.73 -12.80 -17.60
N SER A 59 -28.83 -12.13 -17.20
CA SER A 59 -29.53 -11.16 -18.04
C SER A 59 -28.80 -9.80 -18.11
N MET A 60 -27.88 -9.55 -17.18
CA MET A 60 -27.11 -8.30 -17.14
C MET A 60 -26.24 -8.17 -18.41
N PRO A 61 -26.33 -7.04 -19.14
CA PRO A 61 -25.56 -6.86 -20.37
C PRO A 61 -24.08 -6.63 -20.07
N TYR A 62 -23.25 -6.84 -21.09
CA TYR A 62 -21.88 -6.33 -21.08
C TYR A 62 -21.92 -4.79 -21.04
N PRO A 63 -21.11 -4.12 -20.20
CA PRO A 63 -21.09 -2.67 -20.13
C PRO A 63 -20.45 -2.06 -21.39
N ASP A 64 -20.83 -0.83 -21.72
CA ASP A 64 -20.19 -0.06 -22.81
C ASP A 64 -18.75 0.33 -22.46
N LYS A 65 -18.48 0.51 -21.16
CA LYS A 65 -17.16 0.86 -20.63
C LYS A 65 -16.81 -0.04 -19.46
N PHE A 66 -15.69 -0.72 -19.57
CA PHE A 66 -15.17 -1.62 -18.54
C PHE A 66 -14.33 -0.90 -17.50
N ASN A 67 -14.24 -1.51 -16.31
CA ASN A 67 -13.40 -1.05 -15.21
C ASN A 67 -11.90 -1.07 -15.55
N ASP A 68 -11.46 -2.12 -16.24
CA ASP A 68 -10.06 -2.39 -16.58
C ASP A 68 -9.96 -3.24 -17.86
N SER A 69 -8.76 -3.25 -18.45
CA SER A 69 -8.45 -4.01 -19.67
C SER A 69 -8.64 -5.52 -19.52
N TYR A 70 -8.49 -6.05 -18.30
CA TYR A 70 -8.73 -7.46 -18.05
C TYR A 70 -10.21 -7.80 -18.23
N SER A 71 -11.10 -7.00 -17.64
CA SER A 71 -12.56 -7.18 -17.71
C SER A 71 -13.06 -7.08 -19.15
N GLU A 72 -12.54 -6.11 -19.91
CA GLU A 72 -12.83 -5.91 -21.34
C GLU A 72 -12.39 -7.12 -22.19
N THR A 73 -11.13 -7.51 -22.09
CA THR A 73 -10.60 -8.63 -22.89
C THR A 73 -11.20 -9.97 -22.51
N LYS A 74 -11.57 -10.18 -21.23
CA LYS A 74 -12.33 -11.36 -20.80
C LYS A 74 -13.75 -11.37 -21.36
N ALA A 75 -14.41 -10.22 -21.46
CA ALA A 75 -15.72 -10.11 -22.08
C ALA A 75 -15.67 -10.41 -23.58
N ASP A 76 -14.66 -9.93 -24.28
CA ASP A 76 -14.48 -10.21 -25.71
C ASP A 76 -14.18 -11.70 -25.96
N ALA A 77 -13.32 -12.31 -25.15
CA ALA A 77 -13.08 -13.74 -25.20
C ALA A 77 -14.34 -14.57 -24.90
N GLU A 78 -15.17 -14.16 -23.93
CA GLU A 78 -16.45 -14.81 -23.63
C GLU A 78 -17.41 -14.73 -24.83
N LYS A 79 -17.53 -13.56 -25.47
CA LYS A 79 -18.33 -13.40 -26.70
C LYS A 79 -17.84 -14.32 -27.83
N LEU A 80 -16.53 -14.49 -27.99
CA LEU A 80 -15.96 -15.41 -28.98
C LEU A 80 -16.34 -16.86 -28.70
N VAL A 81 -16.23 -17.31 -27.46
CA VAL A 81 -16.62 -18.67 -27.05
C VAL A 81 -18.11 -18.90 -27.26
N MET A 82 -18.96 -17.96 -26.84
CA MET A 82 -20.41 -18.06 -27.04
C MET A 82 -20.79 -18.14 -28.52
N ARG A 83 -20.12 -17.37 -29.39
CA ARG A 83 -20.32 -17.42 -30.86
C ARG A 83 -19.80 -18.70 -31.50
N ALA A 84 -18.86 -19.38 -30.87
CA ALA A 84 -18.32 -20.65 -31.37
C ALA A 84 -19.26 -21.84 -31.15
N ASN A 85 -20.28 -21.68 -30.30
CA ASN A 85 -21.27 -22.72 -30.04
C ASN A 85 -21.97 -23.20 -31.32
N GLY A 86 -22.02 -24.51 -31.52
CA GLY A 86 -22.65 -25.16 -32.67
C GLY A 86 -21.77 -25.25 -33.92
N ARG A 87 -20.64 -24.54 -33.99
CA ARG A 87 -19.70 -24.64 -35.13
C ARG A 87 -19.08 -26.03 -35.15
N ASP A 88 -19.29 -26.77 -36.24
CA ASP A 88 -18.79 -28.15 -36.43
C ASP A 88 -19.13 -29.10 -35.27
N GLY A 89 -20.26 -28.87 -34.61
CA GLY A 89 -20.72 -29.67 -33.47
C GLY A 89 -20.02 -29.37 -32.13
N LEU A 90 -19.24 -28.29 -32.04
CA LEU A 90 -18.63 -27.84 -30.80
C LEU A 90 -19.70 -27.22 -29.87
N LEU A 91 -19.87 -27.80 -28.69
CA LEU A 91 -20.69 -27.20 -27.63
C LEU A 91 -19.82 -26.35 -26.72
N THR A 92 -20.32 -25.19 -26.29
CA THR A 92 -19.57 -24.28 -25.41
C THR A 92 -20.35 -23.93 -24.16
N CYS A 93 -19.65 -23.61 -23.07
CA CYS A 93 -20.24 -23.07 -21.85
C CYS A 93 -19.24 -22.13 -21.16
N CYS A 94 -19.70 -20.98 -20.68
CA CYS A 94 -18.87 -20.01 -19.98
C CYS A 94 -19.21 -20.00 -18.48
N ILE A 95 -18.21 -20.18 -17.63
CA ILE A 95 -18.35 -20.13 -16.17
C ILE A 95 -17.81 -18.79 -15.67
N ARG A 96 -18.63 -17.99 -14.98
CA ARG A 96 -18.27 -16.70 -14.37
C ARG A 96 -18.12 -16.91 -12.85
N PRO A 97 -17.00 -17.46 -12.36
CA PRO A 97 -16.80 -17.68 -10.93
C PRO A 97 -16.63 -16.35 -10.20
N SER A 98 -17.25 -16.19 -9.03
CA SER A 98 -16.99 -15.03 -8.17
C SER A 98 -15.54 -15.03 -7.64
N SER A 99 -15.19 -14.11 -6.73
CA SER A 99 -13.81 -13.94 -6.26
C SER A 99 -13.27 -15.27 -5.71
N ILE A 100 -12.34 -15.88 -6.45
CA ILE A 100 -11.84 -17.22 -6.15
C ILE A 100 -10.87 -17.14 -4.98
N PHE A 101 -11.03 -18.02 -3.99
CA PHE A 101 -10.08 -18.18 -2.90
C PHE A 101 -9.85 -19.66 -2.60
N GLY A 102 -8.71 -19.99 -2.01
CA GLY A 102 -8.35 -21.37 -1.70
C GLY A 102 -6.85 -21.62 -1.65
N PRO A 103 -6.44 -22.86 -1.36
CA PRO A 103 -5.06 -23.31 -1.51
C PRO A 103 -4.52 -23.01 -2.92
N GLY A 104 -3.33 -22.43 -3.01
CA GLY A 104 -2.68 -22.10 -4.28
C GLY A 104 -3.12 -20.78 -4.94
N ASP A 105 -4.05 -20.04 -4.34
CA ASP A 105 -4.27 -18.62 -4.64
C ASP A 105 -2.97 -17.79 -4.62
N LYS A 106 -2.78 -16.98 -5.66
CA LYS A 106 -1.57 -16.18 -5.85
C LYS A 106 -1.82 -14.68 -5.69
N LEU A 107 -3.09 -14.28 -5.57
CA LEU A 107 -3.49 -12.88 -5.65
C LEU A 107 -4.08 -12.40 -4.34
N LEU A 108 -5.13 -13.05 -3.84
CA LEU A 108 -5.93 -12.52 -2.73
C LEU A 108 -5.19 -12.64 -1.38
N VAL A 109 -4.84 -13.85 -0.96
CA VAL A 109 -4.18 -14.10 0.33
C VAL A 109 -2.79 -13.46 0.38
N PRO A 110 -1.90 -13.61 -0.63
CA PRO A 110 -0.59 -12.98 -0.58
C PRO A 110 -0.66 -11.44 -0.53
N SER A 111 -1.56 -10.82 -1.29
CA SER A 111 -1.73 -9.36 -1.27
C SER A 111 -2.28 -8.87 0.07
N LEU A 112 -3.23 -9.61 0.66
CA LEU A 112 -3.79 -9.30 1.97
C LEU A 112 -2.71 -9.38 3.07
N VAL A 113 -1.89 -10.43 3.07
CA VAL A 113 -0.76 -10.59 3.99
C VAL A 113 0.29 -9.50 3.78
N ALA A 114 0.63 -9.17 2.54
CA ALA A 114 1.57 -8.08 2.23
C ALA A 114 1.07 -6.73 2.76
N ALA A 115 -0.23 -6.44 2.58
CA ALA A 115 -0.85 -5.25 3.14
C ALA A 115 -0.84 -5.25 4.67
N ALA A 116 -1.06 -6.39 5.31
CA ALA A 116 -1.02 -6.54 6.77
C ALA A 116 0.39 -6.31 7.34
N ARG A 117 1.41 -6.92 6.73
CA ARG A 117 2.82 -6.72 7.09
C ARG A 117 3.26 -5.27 6.91
N ALA A 118 2.72 -4.57 5.91
CA ALA A 118 2.95 -3.14 5.69
C ALA A 118 2.13 -2.22 6.63
N GLY A 119 1.34 -2.78 7.56
CA GLY A 119 0.49 -2.03 8.49
C GLY A 119 -0.74 -1.37 7.84
N LYS A 120 -1.06 -1.71 6.58
CA LYS A 120 -2.15 -1.13 5.78
C LYS A 120 -3.48 -1.87 5.94
N SER A 121 -3.49 -3.07 6.50
CA SER A 121 -4.72 -3.87 6.71
C SER A 121 -5.65 -3.35 7.81
N LYS A 122 -5.32 -2.24 8.46
CA LYS A 122 -6.09 -1.68 9.59
C LYS A 122 -7.32 -0.88 9.14
N TYR A 123 -7.37 -0.52 7.86
CA TYR A 123 -8.34 0.40 7.32
C TYR A 123 -9.47 -0.32 6.58
N ILE A 124 -10.70 0.12 6.83
CA ILE A 124 -11.92 -0.23 6.10
C ILE A 124 -12.27 0.97 5.23
N ILE A 125 -12.42 0.76 3.92
CA ILE A 125 -12.86 1.83 3.01
C ILE A 125 -14.39 1.80 2.94
N GLY A 126 -15.01 2.92 3.29
CA GLY A 126 -16.46 3.04 3.44
C GLY A 126 -16.97 2.62 4.82
N ASP A 127 -18.25 2.27 4.88
CA ASP A 127 -18.93 1.90 6.12
C ASP A 127 -18.70 0.44 6.55
N GLY A 128 -18.15 -0.37 5.63
CA GLY A 128 -17.87 -1.79 5.81
C GLY A 128 -19.06 -2.72 5.60
N ASN A 129 -20.19 -2.22 5.10
CA ASN A 129 -21.41 -3.01 4.91
C ASN A 129 -21.57 -3.58 3.50
N ASN A 130 -20.53 -3.47 2.66
CA ASN A 130 -20.60 -3.96 1.30
C ASN A 130 -20.51 -5.49 1.23
N TYR A 131 -21.49 -6.10 0.57
CA TYR A 131 -21.58 -7.54 0.35
C TYR A 131 -20.83 -7.97 -0.89
N TYR A 132 -20.20 -9.15 -0.80
CA TYR A 132 -19.40 -9.72 -1.87
C TYR A 132 -19.54 -11.24 -1.90
N ASP A 133 -19.50 -11.79 -3.11
CA ASP A 133 -19.36 -13.24 -3.29
C ASP A 133 -17.88 -13.64 -3.39
N PHE A 134 -17.52 -14.60 -2.56
CA PHE A 134 -16.26 -15.35 -2.63
C PHE A 134 -16.59 -16.80 -2.94
N THR A 135 -15.89 -17.43 -3.87
CA THR A 135 -16.11 -18.85 -4.21
C THR A 135 -14.86 -19.65 -3.94
N TYR A 136 -15.02 -20.75 -3.21
CA TYR A 136 -13.91 -21.65 -2.94
C TYR A 136 -13.44 -22.35 -4.23
N VAL A 137 -12.12 -22.48 -4.42
CA VAL A 137 -11.52 -22.98 -5.68
C VAL A 137 -12.04 -24.35 -6.11
N GLU A 138 -12.30 -25.28 -5.18
CA GLU A 138 -12.86 -26.60 -5.50
C GLU A 138 -14.32 -26.50 -5.98
N ASN A 139 -15.10 -25.55 -5.47
CA ASN A 139 -16.47 -25.31 -5.95
C ASN A 139 -16.45 -24.76 -7.38
N VAL A 140 -15.49 -23.90 -7.71
CA VAL A 140 -15.29 -23.44 -9.10
C VAL A 140 -14.96 -24.61 -10.01
N ALA A 141 -14.03 -25.48 -9.61
CA ALA A 141 -13.68 -26.68 -10.36
C ALA A 141 -14.89 -27.62 -10.53
N TYR A 142 -15.67 -27.82 -9.46
CA TYR A 142 -16.91 -28.59 -9.49
C TYR A 142 -17.93 -27.99 -10.48
N GLY A 143 -18.06 -26.66 -10.54
CA GLY A 143 -18.89 -25.98 -11.53
C GLY A 143 -18.50 -26.31 -12.99
N HIS A 144 -17.20 -26.46 -13.28
CA HIS A 144 -16.74 -26.89 -14.60
C HIS A 144 -17.11 -28.36 -14.88
N VAL A 145 -17.02 -29.23 -13.87
CA VAL A 145 -17.44 -30.64 -13.97
C VAL A 145 -18.96 -30.75 -14.21
N CYS A 146 -19.77 -29.96 -13.50
CA CYS A 146 -21.22 -29.87 -13.71
C CYS A 146 -21.56 -29.43 -15.15
N ALA A 147 -20.84 -28.43 -15.67
CA ALA A 147 -20.99 -27.99 -17.05
C ALA A 147 -20.64 -29.11 -18.05
N ASP A 148 -19.52 -29.82 -17.89
CA ASP A 148 -19.14 -30.92 -18.78
C ASP A 148 -20.18 -32.04 -18.77
N LYS A 149 -20.56 -32.48 -17.57
CA LYS A 149 -21.56 -33.53 -17.38
C LYS A 149 -22.89 -33.14 -18.02
N THR A 150 -23.34 -31.90 -17.84
CA THR A 150 -24.60 -31.42 -18.44
C THR A 150 -24.52 -31.44 -19.96
N LEU A 151 -23.44 -30.89 -20.53
CA LEU A 151 -23.24 -30.83 -21.98
C LEU A 151 -23.01 -32.20 -22.64
N SER A 152 -22.69 -33.24 -21.87
CA SER A 152 -22.52 -34.60 -22.40
C SER A 152 -23.84 -35.29 -22.80
N SER A 153 -24.97 -34.81 -22.28
CA SER A 153 -26.31 -35.30 -22.64
C SER A 153 -26.95 -34.39 -23.68
N GLU A 154 -27.75 -34.94 -24.59
CA GLU A 154 -28.41 -34.15 -25.64
C GLU A 154 -29.37 -33.09 -25.07
N ASP A 155 -30.20 -33.48 -24.10
CA ASP A 155 -31.13 -32.57 -23.44
C ASP A 155 -30.41 -31.51 -22.60
N GLY A 156 -29.31 -31.90 -21.93
CA GLY A 156 -28.46 -30.97 -21.20
C GLY A 156 -27.75 -29.98 -22.13
N ALA A 157 -27.26 -30.43 -23.28
CA ALA A 157 -26.67 -29.57 -24.30
C ALA A 157 -27.69 -28.56 -24.86
N LYS A 158 -28.91 -29.00 -25.22
CA LYS A 158 -29.99 -28.10 -25.67
C LYS A 158 -30.32 -27.02 -24.63
N ARG A 159 -30.30 -27.39 -23.36
CA ARG A 159 -30.58 -26.49 -22.25
C ARG A 159 -29.42 -25.54 -21.93
N ALA A 160 -28.17 -26.01 -21.96
CA ALA A 160 -27.04 -25.30 -21.35
C ALA A 160 -25.94 -24.80 -22.31
N ALA A 161 -25.88 -25.31 -23.54
CA ALA A 161 -24.83 -24.92 -24.49
C ALA A 161 -24.98 -23.46 -24.96
N GLY A 162 -23.85 -22.82 -25.26
CA GLY A 162 -23.77 -21.44 -25.77
C GLY A 162 -24.14 -20.36 -24.75
N LYS A 163 -24.15 -20.71 -23.46
CA LYS A 163 -24.59 -19.84 -22.36
C LYS A 163 -23.47 -19.57 -21.35
N ALA A 164 -23.62 -18.49 -20.60
CA ALA A 164 -22.79 -18.17 -19.45
C ALA A 164 -23.55 -18.48 -18.15
N TYR A 165 -22.81 -18.74 -17.07
CA TYR A 165 -23.34 -19.08 -15.75
C TYR A 165 -22.49 -18.47 -14.64
N PHE A 166 -23.12 -17.74 -13.71
CA PHE A 166 -22.46 -17.35 -12.47
C PHE A 166 -22.32 -18.54 -11.55
N VAL A 167 -21.11 -18.74 -11.05
CA VAL A 167 -20.80 -19.79 -10.07
C VAL A 167 -20.33 -19.11 -8.79
N THR A 168 -21.13 -19.25 -7.73
CA THR A 168 -20.87 -18.66 -6.42
C THR A 168 -20.86 -19.74 -5.32
N ASN A 169 -20.46 -19.39 -4.11
CA ASN A 169 -20.61 -20.25 -2.92
C ASN A 169 -22.02 -20.18 -2.30
N VAL A 170 -22.93 -19.37 -2.84
CA VAL A 170 -24.31 -19.16 -2.32
C VAL A 170 -24.34 -18.62 -0.88
N GLU A 171 -23.22 -18.11 -0.37
CA GLU A 171 -23.04 -17.60 0.99
C GLU A 171 -22.45 -16.17 0.92
N PRO A 172 -23.23 -15.15 0.48
CA PRO A 172 -22.72 -13.78 0.39
C PRO A 172 -22.33 -13.26 1.78
N ILE A 173 -21.15 -12.68 1.87
CA ILE A 173 -20.57 -12.16 3.13
C ILE A 173 -20.13 -10.72 2.94
N LYS A 174 -20.07 -9.93 4.03
CA LYS A 174 -19.46 -8.61 3.96
C LYS A 174 -18.00 -8.73 3.56
N PHE A 175 -17.55 -7.94 2.59
CA PHE A 175 -16.18 -7.98 2.07
C PHE A 175 -15.15 -7.88 3.21
N TRP A 176 -15.34 -6.91 4.10
CA TRP A 176 -14.43 -6.66 5.22
C TRP A 176 -14.50 -7.72 6.32
N GLU A 177 -15.63 -8.43 6.47
CA GLU A 177 -15.73 -9.57 7.38
C GLU A 177 -14.92 -10.75 6.85
N PHE A 178 -15.04 -11.05 5.55
CA PHE A 178 -14.22 -12.09 4.91
C PHE A 178 -12.72 -11.79 5.03
N MET A 179 -12.29 -10.55 4.77
CA MET A 179 -10.89 -10.13 4.97
C MET A 179 -10.46 -10.28 6.43
N SER A 180 -11.35 -9.96 7.38
CA SER A 180 -11.09 -10.09 8.81
C SER A 180 -10.87 -11.55 9.21
N LEU A 181 -11.71 -12.47 8.72
CA LEU A 181 -11.58 -13.91 9.01
C LEU A 181 -10.26 -14.49 8.50
N LEU A 182 -9.82 -14.10 7.30
CA LEU A 182 -8.51 -14.50 6.76
C LEU A 182 -7.34 -13.92 7.57
N LEU A 183 -7.38 -12.62 7.88
CA LEU A 183 -6.33 -11.97 8.66
C LEU A 183 -6.21 -12.58 10.06
N ASP A 184 -7.33 -12.77 10.74
CA ASP A 184 -7.41 -13.35 12.07
C ASP A 184 -6.88 -14.78 12.10
N GLY A 185 -7.32 -15.62 11.14
CA GLY A 185 -6.83 -16.98 11.00
C GLY A 185 -5.33 -17.09 10.71
N LEU A 186 -4.74 -16.05 10.11
CA LEU A 186 -3.30 -15.95 9.85
C LEU A 186 -2.53 -15.22 10.96
N GLY A 187 -3.19 -14.80 12.04
CA GLY A 187 -2.57 -14.12 13.18
C GLY A 187 -2.31 -12.62 13.00
N TYR A 188 -2.93 -11.97 12.02
CA TYR A 188 -2.82 -10.53 11.78
C TYR A 188 -3.97 -9.74 12.43
N GLN A 189 -3.74 -8.44 12.66
CA GLN A 189 -4.77 -7.55 13.21
C GLN A 189 -5.93 -7.36 12.22
N ARG A 190 -7.16 -7.48 12.73
CA ARG A 190 -8.39 -7.21 11.99
C ARG A 190 -8.49 -5.71 11.61
N PRO A 191 -9.04 -5.38 10.44
CA PRO A 191 -9.36 -4.01 10.06
C PRO A 191 -10.42 -3.42 11.01
N SER A 192 -10.20 -2.21 11.50
CA SER A 192 -11.10 -1.55 12.47
C SER A 192 -11.32 -0.06 12.22
N ILE A 193 -10.39 0.59 11.50
CA ILE A 193 -10.44 2.04 11.25
C ILE A 193 -11.22 2.29 9.97
N LYS A 194 -12.42 2.86 10.07
CA LYS A 194 -13.23 3.20 8.90
C LYS A 194 -12.81 4.53 8.31
N ILE A 195 -12.60 4.57 7.00
CA ILE A 195 -12.34 5.80 6.24
C ILE A 195 -13.49 6.00 5.25
N PRO A 196 -14.25 7.10 5.34
CA PRO A 196 -15.34 7.38 4.42
C PRO A 196 -14.89 7.43 2.95
N VAL A 197 -15.71 6.88 2.05
CA VAL A 197 -15.47 6.91 0.59
C VAL A 197 -15.36 8.36 0.09
N SER A 198 -16.14 9.29 0.66
CA SER A 198 -16.12 10.72 0.32
C SER A 198 -14.75 11.38 0.54
N VAL A 199 -13.93 10.87 1.47
CA VAL A 199 -12.57 11.36 1.72
C VAL A 199 -11.57 10.70 0.77
N MET A 200 -11.68 9.38 0.61
CA MET A 200 -10.73 8.62 -0.22
C MET A 200 -10.90 8.90 -1.71
N MET A 201 -12.12 9.21 -2.16
CA MET A 201 -12.41 9.33 -3.58
C MET A 201 -11.72 10.53 -4.26
N PRO A 202 -11.83 11.77 -3.73
CA PRO A 202 -11.10 12.91 -4.28
C PRO A 202 -9.59 12.66 -4.31
N LEU A 203 -9.04 12.06 -3.24
CA LEU A 203 -7.62 11.73 -3.16
C LEU A 203 -7.22 10.76 -4.28
N ALA A 204 -8.01 9.71 -4.52
CA ALA A 204 -7.73 8.78 -5.61
C ALA A 204 -7.84 9.41 -6.99
N HIS A 205 -8.76 10.36 -7.21
CA HIS A 205 -8.80 11.12 -8.48
C HIS A 205 -7.54 11.98 -8.68
N VAL A 206 -7.03 12.61 -7.61
CA VAL A 206 -5.76 13.36 -7.66
C VAL A 206 -4.58 12.43 -7.95
N VAL A 207 -4.53 11.27 -7.29
CA VAL A 207 -3.50 10.25 -7.54
C VAL A 207 -3.58 9.70 -8.97
N GLU A 208 -4.78 9.48 -9.50
CA GLU A 208 -4.96 9.02 -10.87
C GLU A 208 -4.57 10.11 -11.89
N TRP A 209 -4.96 11.36 -11.64
CA TRP A 209 -4.62 12.49 -12.50
C TRP A 209 -3.11 12.75 -12.54
N THR A 210 -2.45 12.72 -11.38
CA THR A 210 -0.98 12.82 -11.30
C THR A 210 -0.32 11.66 -12.03
N TYR A 211 -0.80 10.42 -11.82
CA TYR A 211 -0.28 9.27 -12.58
C TYR A 211 -0.45 9.46 -14.09
N LYS A 212 -1.63 9.86 -14.58
CA LYS A 212 -1.86 10.10 -16.02
C LYS A 212 -0.96 11.20 -16.59
N SER A 213 -0.65 12.22 -15.79
CA SER A 213 0.22 13.33 -16.18
C SER A 213 1.70 12.92 -16.25
N PHE A 214 2.13 12.01 -15.37
CA PHE A 214 3.54 11.67 -15.20
C PHE A 214 3.91 10.22 -15.54
N CYS A 215 2.98 9.38 -16.01
CA CYS A 215 3.24 7.96 -16.31
C CYS A 215 4.31 7.77 -17.38
N LYS A 216 4.42 8.70 -18.35
CA LYS A 216 5.46 8.71 -19.39
C LYS A 216 6.88 8.83 -18.82
N TYR A 217 7.02 9.30 -17.58
CA TYR A 217 8.30 9.42 -16.88
C TYR A 217 8.60 8.22 -15.97
N GLY A 218 7.93 7.07 -16.17
CA GLY A 218 8.25 5.82 -15.47
C GLY A 218 7.64 5.69 -14.07
N MET A 219 6.62 6.48 -13.73
CA MET A 219 5.86 6.30 -12.49
C MET A 219 5.18 4.92 -12.46
N LYS A 220 5.28 4.24 -11.32
CA LYS A 220 4.57 2.97 -11.09
C LYS A 220 3.07 3.21 -10.97
N VAL A 221 2.28 2.23 -11.40
CA VAL A 221 0.81 2.26 -11.30
C VAL A 221 0.39 2.44 -9.83
N PRO A 222 -0.39 3.47 -9.50
CA PRO A 222 -0.82 3.70 -8.12
C PRO A 222 -1.76 2.60 -7.66
N GLN A 223 -1.62 2.22 -6.39
CA GLN A 223 -2.53 1.25 -5.75
C GLN A 223 -3.87 1.90 -5.36
N LEU A 224 -3.88 3.23 -5.22
CA LEU A 224 -5.06 4.03 -4.88
C LEU A 224 -5.65 4.65 -6.14
N THR A 225 -6.68 4.00 -6.69
CA THR A 225 -7.42 4.48 -7.86
C THR A 225 -8.92 4.53 -7.56
N PRO A 226 -9.69 5.38 -8.26
CA PRO A 226 -11.15 5.41 -8.17
C PRO A 226 -11.81 4.05 -8.35
N SER A 227 -11.36 3.28 -9.35
CA SER A 227 -11.84 1.93 -9.63
C SER A 227 -11.65 0.99 -8.44
N ARG A 228 -10.48 1.02 -7.79
CA ARG A 228 -10.17 0.17 -6.65
C ARG A 228 -10.94 0.56 -5.40
N ILE A 229 -11.14 1.86 -5.15
CA ILE A 229 -12.00 2.29 -4.05
C ILE A 229 -13.40 1.74 -4.24
N ARG A 230 -13.99 1.89 -5.43
CA ARG A 230 -15.32 1.37 -5.74
C ARG A 230 -15.39 -0.15 -5.60
N LEU A 231 -14.36 -0.87 -6.04
CA LEU A 231 -14.29 -2.32 -5.88
C LEU A 231 -14.31 -2.75 -4.40
N LEU A 232 -13.74 -1.93 -3.50
CA LEU A 232 -13.66 -2.19 -2.06
C LEU A 232 -14.87 -1.67 -1.26
N SER A 233 -15.65 -0.74 -1.83
CA SER A 233 -16.78 -0.09 -1.15
C SER A 233 -18.16 -0.47 -1.70
N CYS A 234 -18.26 -0.97 -2.93
CA CYS A 234 -19.53 -1.32 -3.55
C CYS A 234 -19.90 -2.79 -3.33
N ASN A 235 -21.21 -3.07 -3.33
CA ASN A 235 -21.74 -4.44 -3.35
C ASN A 235 -21.40 -5.11 -4.68
N ARG A 236 -21.06 -6.41 -4.63
CA ARG A 236 -20.91 -7.27 -5.81
C ARG A 236 -21.37 -8.69 -5.49
N THR A 237 -22.68 -8.90 -5.58
CA THR A 237 -23.30 -10.22 -5.42
C THR A 237 -24.01 -10.66 -6.70
N PHE A 238 -24.01 -11.97 -6.95
CA PHE A 238 -24.51 -12.59 -8.17
C PHE A 238 -25.40 -13.79 -7.84
N SER A 239 -26.49 -13.93 -8.58
CA SER A 239 -27.41 -15.06 -8.48
C SER A 239 -26.79 -16.29 -9.14
N CYS A 240 -26.79 -17.41 -8.43
CA CYS A 240 -26.33 -18.71 -8.95
C CYS A 240 -27.51 -19.61 -9.39
N SER A 241 -28.75 -19.09 -9.39
CA SER A 241 -29.96 -19.89 -9.66
C SER A 241 -29.91 -20.57 -11.03
N ARG A 242 -29.45 -19.89 -12.07
CA ARG A 242 -29.36 -20.46 -13.41
C ARG A 242 -28.38 -21.63 -13.49
N ALA A 243 -27.24 -21.54 -12.79
CA ALA A 243 -26.26 -22.62 -12.72
C ALA A 243 -26.82 -23.83 -11.95
N LYS A 244 -27.55 -23.57 -10.85
CA LYS A 244 -28.27 -24.61 -10.11
C LYS A 244 -29.29 -25.32 -10.99
N ASP A 245 -30.19 -24.57 -11.62
CA ASP A 245 -31.31 -25.12 -12.39
C ASP A 245 -30.86 -25.82 -13.67
N GLN A 246 -29.87 -25.26 -14.37
CA GLN A 246 -29.47 -25.75 -15.69
C GLN A 246 -28.24 -26.63 -15.68
N LEU A 247 -27.33 -26.51 -14.71
CA LEU A 247 -26.13 -27.35 -14.63
C LEU A 247 -26.17 -28.35 -13.46
N GLY A 248 -27.16 -28.23 -12.56
CA GLY A 248 -27.18 -29.01 -11.32
C GLY A 248 -26.04 -28.63 -10.37
N TYR A 249 -25.55 -27.39 -10.47
CA TYR A 249 -24.46 -26.91 -9.62
C TYR A 249 -24.98 -26.52 -8.23
N GLU A 250 -24.37 -27.10 -7.20
CA GLU A 250 -24.47 -26.65 -5.81
C GLU A 250 -23.06 -26.69 -5.19
N PRO A 251 -22.69 -25.73 -4.33
CA PRO A 251 -21.37 -25.70 -3.71
C PRO A 251 -21.18 -26.94 -2.82
N ILE A 252 -20.07 -27.65 -3.02
CA ILE A 252 -19.73 -28.89 -2.28
C ILE A 252 -18.88 -28.60 -1.03
N VAL A 253 -18.32 -27.40 -0.91
CA VAL A 253 -17.55 -26.92 0.25
C VAL A 253 -18.18 -25.62 0.76
N SER A 254 -18.48 -25.57 2.06
CA SER A 254 -18.98 -24.35 2.71
C SER A 254 -17.92 -23.24 2.74
N LEU A 255 -18.33 -21.98 2.82
CA LEU A 255 -17.43 -20.84 2.93
C LEU A 255 -16.52 -20.97 4.17
N LYS A 256 -17.09 -21.47 5.27
CA LYS A 256 -16.37 -21.71 6.54
C LYS A 256 -15.27 -22.77 6.37
N ASP A 257 -15.57 -23.90 5.76
CA ASP A 257 -14.59 -24.97 5.55
C ASP A 257 -13.52 -24.54 4.53
N GLY A 258 -13.94 -23.84 3.47
CA GLY A 258 -13.04 -23.27 2.49
C GLY A 258 -12.05 -22.28 3.13
N LEU A 259 -12.52 -21.41 4.03
CA LEU A 259 -11.67 -20.47 4.78
C LEU A 259 -10.66 -21.22 5.65
N LYS A 260 -11.11 -22.22 6.41
CA LYS A 260 -10.24 -23.04 7.25
C LYS A 260 -9.12 -23.71 6.44
N ARG A 261 -9.47 -24.40 5.36
CA ARG A 261 -8.49 -25.06 4.46
C ARG A 261 -7.53 -24.06 3.82
N THR A 262 -8.05 -22.88 3.44
CA THR A 262 -7.23 -21.79 2.91
C THR A 262 -6.18 -21.37 3.94
N ILE A 263 -6.60 -21.02 5.16
CA ILE A 263 -5.70 -20.58 6.24
C ILE A 263 -4.63 -21.64 6.54
N GLU A 264 -5.02 -22.91 6.64
CA GLU A 264 -4.09 -24.04 6.86
C GLU A 264 -3.02 -24.14 5.76
N SER A 265 -3.41 -23.93 4.49
CA SER A 265 -2.48 -23.98 3.35
C SER A 265 -1.46 -22.83 3.33
N TYR A 266 -1.75 -21.71 3.99
CA TYR A 266 -0.87 -20.54 4.10
C TYR A 266 -0.20 -20.41 5.47
N SER A 267 0.01 -21.52 6.19
CA SER A 267 0.73 -21.54 7.47
C SER A 267 2.09 -20.83 7.41
N HIS A 268 2.82 -20.96 6.31
CA HIS A 268 4.10 -20.27 6.06
C HIS A 268 3.99 -18.73 5.97
N MET A 269 2.79 -18.18 5.76
CA MET A 269 2.53 -16.74 5.72
C MET A 269 1.96 -16.17 7.02
N GLN A 270 1.73 -17.02 8.03
CA GLN A 270 1.23 -16.58 9.33
C GLN A 270 2.12 -15.51 9.94
N ALA A 271 1.50 -14.63 10.74
CA ALA A 271 2.24 -13.67 11.52
C ALA A 271 3.21 -14.42 12.42
N GLN A 272 4.52 -14.27 12.18
CA GLN A 272 5.51 -14.65 13.18
C GLN A 272 5.21 -13.82 14.43
N ASN A 273 5.44 -14.39 15.62
CA ASN A 273 5.38 -13.69 16.91
C ASN A 273 6.41 -12.54 16.94
N GLN A 274 6.19 -11.50 16.14
CA GLN A 274 6.83 -10.22 16.28
C GLN A 274 6.16 -9.60 17.50
N ARG A 275 6.78 -9.83 18.67
CA ARG A 275 6.65 -8.95 19.84
C ARG A 275 6.52 -7.54 19.27
N SER A 276 5.39 -6.88 19.52
CA SER A 276 5.07 -5.61 18.88
C SER A 276 6.24 -4.65 19.10
N ILE A 277 7.07 -4.48 18.07
CA ILE A 277 8.12 -3.46 18.06
C ILE A 277 7.33 -2.17 18.12
N SER A 278 7.35 -1.49 19.28
CA SER A 278 6.52 -0.30 19.49
C SER A 278 6.85 0.71 18.39
N LYS A 279 5.84 1.43 17.88
CA LYS A 279 6.07 2.44 16.82
C LYS A 279 7.17 3.43 17.22
N THR A 280 7.30 3.68 18.51
CA THR A 280 8.35 4.47 19.17
C THR A 280 9.74 3.86 18.98
N SER A 281 9.93 2.55 19.09
CA SER A 281 11.22 1.88 18.81
C SER A 281 11.62 1.87 17.32
N ILE A 282 10.64 1.92 16.40
CA ILE A 282 10.90 2.08 14.95
C ILE A 282 11.31 3.52 14.64
N LEU A 283 10.67 4.51 15.28
CA LEU A 283 10.89 5.93 14.99
C LEU A 283 12.12 6.53 15.69
N LEU A 284 12.43 6.08 16.91
CA LEU A 284 13.50 6.63 17.76
C LEU A 284 14.74 5.74 17.82
N GLY A 285 14.69 4.55 17.21
CA GLY A 285 15.72 3.52 17.30
C GLY A 285 15.73 2.80 18.65
N ASN A 286 16.40 1.65 18.70
CA ASN A 286 16.70 0.97 19.96
C ASN A 286 17.95 1.60 20.59
N GLY A 287 17.75 2.53 21.52
CA GLY A 287 18.84 3.21 22.20
C GLY A 287 18.39 3.98 23.44
N ASN A 288 19.33 4.60 24.14
CA ASN A 288 19.06 5.32 25.39
C ASN A 288 18.00 6.42 25.22
N VAL A 289 17.86 7.01 24.02
CA VAL A 289 16.83 8.02 23.72
C VAL A 289 15.41 7.45 23.80
N ALA A 290 15.17 6.25 23.27
CA ALA A 290 13.87 5.59 23.36
C ALA A 290 13.54 5.19 24.80
N LYS A 291 14.54 4.67 25.55
CA LYS A 291 14.38 4.33 26.98
C LYS A 291 14.05 5.56 27.83
N THR A 292 14.68 6.69 27.52
CA THR A 292 14.46 7.99 28.18
C THR A 292 13.05 8.51 27.87
N LEU A 293 12.60 8.47 26.61
CA LEU A 293 11.27 8.95 26.23
C LEU A 293 10.12 8.04 26.73
N LEU A 294 10.37 6.74 26.87
CA LEU A 294 9.43 5.77 27.42
C LEU A 294 9.40 5.73 28.96
N TRP A 295 10.18 6.57 29.63
CA TRP A 295 10.29 6.61 31.10
C TRP A 295 10.72 5.25 31.70
N GLU A 296 11.50 4.44 30.98
CA GLU A 296 11.99 3.16 31.49
C GLU A 296 13.05 3.35 32.60
N ASP A 297 13.84 4.43 32.52
CA ASP A 297 14.74 4.89 33.59
C ASP A 297 14.40 6.32 34.00
N SER A 298 13.67 6.46 35.11
CA SER A 298 13.20 7.75 35.62
C SER A 298 14.35 8.70 35.97
N LYS A 299 15.53 8.20 36.37
CA LYS A 299 16.66 9.03 36.80
C LYS A 299 17.37 9.64 35.60
N GLN A 300 17.60 8.83 34.57
CA GLN A 300 18.13 9.29 33.28
C GLN A 300 17.16 10.26 32.59
N THR A 301 15.86 9.95 32.60
CA THR A 301 14.81 10.77 32.01
C THR A 301 14.71 12.16 32.65
N MET A 302 14.72 12.22 33.98
CA MET A 302 14.71 13.49 34.72
C MET A 302 15.97 14.32 34.44
N THR A 303 17.14 13.68 34.34
CA THR A 303 18.41 14.37 34.05
C THR A 303 18.40 14.99 32.65
N VAL A 304 17.92 14.24 31.65
CA VAL A 304 17.81 14.73 30.26
C VAL A 304 16.79 15.86 30.15
N LEU A 305 15.64 15.76 30.83
CA LEU A 305 14.64 16.81 30.85
C LEU A 305 15.16 18.11 31.51
N LEU A 306 15.92 17.99 32.60
CA LEU A 306 16.55 19.15 33.26
C LEU A 306 17.59 19.80 32.36
N LEU A 307 18.43 19.02 31.68
CA LEU A 307 19.41 19.53 30.72
C LEU A 307 18.72 20.22 29.54
N LEU A 308 17.68 19.61 28.98
CA LEU A 308 16.88 20.21 27.91
C LEU A 308 16.17 21.49 28.36
N ALA A 309 15.68 21.56 29.61
CA ALA A 309 15.08 22.76 30.18
C ALA A 309 16.12 23.88 30.37
N VAL A 310 17.34 23.56 30.80
CA VAL A 310 18.44 24.54 30.92
C VAL A 310 18.88 25.05 29.54
N ILE A 311 19.02 24.15 28.56
CA ILE A 311 19.31 24.50 27.16
C ILE A 311 18.19 25.37 26.60
N TYR A 312 16.93 25.00 26.83
CA TYR A 312 15.77 25.77 26.39
C TYR A 312 15.75 27.18 27.01
N TYR A 313 16.01 27.28 28.31
CA TYR A 313 16.07 28.55 29.02
C TYR A 313 17.19 29.45 28.46
N GLN A 314 18.40 28.91 28.29
CA GLN A 314 19.54 29.68 27.77
C GLN A 314 19.38 30.09 26.30
N LEU A 315 18.77 29.25 25.46
CA LEU A 315 18.62 29.51 24.02
C LEU A 315 17.41 30.41 23.70
N PHE A 316 16.26 30.18 24.34
CA PHE A 316 14.98 30.72 23.86
C PHE A 316 14.38 31.78 24.77
N THR A 317 14.54 31.71 26.10
CA THR A 317 13.88 32.66 27.01
C THR A 317 14.63 33.98 27.24
N CYS A 318 15.89 34.08 26.83
CA CYS A 318 16.71 35.27 27.06
C CYS A 318 16.81 36.22 25.85
N GLY A 319 16.06 35.99 24.76
CA GLY A 319 16.04 36.90 23.60
C GLY A 319 17.34 37.02 22.81
N TYR A 320 18.33 36.12 23.03
CA TYR A 320 19.59 36.14 22.30
C TYR A 320 19.42 35.84 20.81
N THR A 321 20.34 36.36 19.98
CA THR A 321 20.49 35.88 18.60
C THR A 321 21.08 34.47 18.60
N ILE A 322 20.83 33.70 17.54
CA ILE A 322 21.37 32.34 17.39
C ILE A 322 22.89 32.31 17.59
N ILE A 323 23.61 33.32 17.08
CA ILE A 323 25.07 33.43 17.19
C ILE A 323 25.48 33.63 18.65
N THR A 324 24.84 34.55 19.37
CA THR A 324 25.13 34.80 20.79
C THR A 324 24.81 33.58 21.66
N ALA A 325 23.75 32.86 21.33
CA ALA A 325 23.32 31.68 22.06
C ALA A 325 24.33 30.51 21.88
N MET A 326 24.78 30.28 20.64
CA MET A 326 25.84 29.30 20.33
C MET A 326 27.17 29.63 21.02
N ALA A 327 27.58 30.90 21.00
CA ALA A 327 28.80 31.34 21.67
C ALA A 327 28.74 31.11 23.19
N LYS A 328 27.59 31.35 23.82
CA LYS A 328 27.40 31.08 25.25
C LYS A 328 27.41 29.59 25.58
N ILE A 329 26.79 28.74 24.74
CA ILE A 329 26.85 27.28 24.92
C ILE A 329 28.31 26.82 24.87
N PHE A 330 29.08 27.22 23.85
CA PHE A 330 30.48 26.86 23.75
C PHE A 330 31.30 27.36 24.95
N SER A 331 31.04 28.59 25.41
CA SER A 331 31.71 29.13 26.61
C SER A 331 31.35 28.35 27.87
N LEU A 332 30.09 27.90 28.03
CA LEU A 332 29.63 27.13 29.18
C LEU A 332 30.20 25.71 29.15
N THR A 333 30.24 25.09 27.98
CA THR A 333 30.87 23.78 27.77
C THR A 333 32.37 23.85 28.05
N ALA A 334 33.06 24.89 27.57
CA ALA A 334 34.48 25.10 27.85
C ALA A 334 34.74 25.30 29.35
N LEU A 335 33.92 26.12 30.02
CA LEU A 335 34.00 26.32 31.47
C LEU A 335 33.73 25.03 32.24
N PHE A 336 32.72 24.25 31.83
CA PHE A 336 32.42 22.95 32.42
C PHE A 336 33.60 21.98 32.27
N LEU A 337 34.17 21.85 31.07
CA LEU A 337 35.33 20.99 30.81
C LEU A 337 36.56 21.46 31.61
N PHE A 338 36.75 22.76 31.76
CA PHE A 338 37.82 23.34 32.57
C PHE A 338 37.65 23.00 34.06
N ILE A 339 36.46 23.23 34.63
CA ILE A 339 36.14 22.88 36.03
C ILE A 339 36.26 21.37 36.25
N HIS A 340 35.71 20.56 35.34
CA HIS A 340 35.79 19.10 35.39
C HIS A 340 37.24 18.58 35.30
N GLY A 341 38.10 19.25 34.51
CA GLY A 341 39.53 18.95 34.45
C GLY A 341 40.26 19.24 35.76
N MET A 342 39.92 20.36 36.42
CA MET A 342 40.51 20.82 37.67
C MET A 342 40.04 20.05 38.92
N LEU A 343 38.86 19.44 38.89
CA LEU A 343 38.33 18.67 40.02
C LEU A 343 39.24 17.46 40.37
N PRO A 344 39.55 17.26 41.67
CA PRO A 344 40.30 16.08 42.12
C PRO A 344 39.47 14.81 41.97
N ALA A 345 40.11 13.65 41.82
CA ALA A 345 39.44 12.38 41.51
C ALA A 345 38.44 11.91 42.58
N ASN A 346 38.57 12.42 43.81
CA ASN A 346 37.64 12.17 44.91
C ASN A 346 37.22 13.50 45.54
N VAL A 347 35.92 13.77 45.56
CA VAL A 347 35.33 14.96 46.18
C VAL A 347 34.19 14.49 47.09
N PHE A 348 34.24 14.83 48.38
CA PHE A 348 33.23 14.46 49.39
C PHE A 348 32.83 12.97 49.39
N GLY A 349 33.79 12.05 49.21
CA GLY A 349 33.54 10.61 49.26
C GLY A 349 32.98 9.99 47.97
N HIS A 350 32.73 10.79 46.93
CA HIS A 350 32.34 10.31 45.61
C HIS A 350 33.52 10.36 44.63
N LYS A 351 33.72 9.26 43.89
CA LYS A 351 34.77 9.12 42.87
C LYS A 351 34.26 9.73 41.57
N ILE A 352 34.89 10.80 41.11
CA ILE A 352 34.54 11.47 39.85
C ILE A 352 35.32 10.79 38.72
N GLU A 353 34.60 10.18 37.77
CA GLU A 353 35.24 9.61 36.57
C GLU A 353 35.79 10.74 35.70
N LYS A 354 37.11 10.72 35.46
CA LYS A 354 37.73 11.70 34.55
C LYS A 354 37.43 11.31 33.10
N LEU A 355 37.06 12.30 32.29
CA LEU A 355 36.88 12.13 30.85
C LEU A 355 38.22 11.71 30.23
N GLU A 356 38.26 10.54 29.60
CA GLU A 356 39.47 10.08 28.92
C GLU A 356 39.79 10.96 27.68
N PRO A 357 41.07 11.23 27.40
CA PRO A 357 41.50 11.96 26.20
C PRO A 357 41.07 11.31 24.87
N SER A 358 40.83 9.99 24.88
CA SER A 358 40.32 9.21 23.75
C SER A 358 38.97 9.73 23.23
N ASN A 359 38.13 10.30 24.11
CA ASN A 359 36.83 10.88 23.75
C ASN A 359 36.92 12.16 22.90
N PHE A 360 38.11 12.76 22.79
CA PHE A 360 38.36 13.98 22.00
C PHE A 360 39.26 13.73 20.79
N HIS A 361 39.59 12.46 20.50
CA HIS A 361 40.47 12.10 19.40
C HIS A 361 39.67 12.01 18.09
N ILE A 362 39.85 12.99 17.20
CA ILE A 362 39.35 12.91 15.82
C ILE A 362 40.34 12.08 15.01
N SER A 363 39.88 11.02 14.34
CA SER A 363 40.77 10.19 13.52
C SER A 363 41.32 10.99 12.33
N GLN A 364 42.52 10.65 11.83
CA GLN A 364 43.08 11.33 10.65
C GLN A 364 42.16 11.22 9.42
N VAL A 365 41.44 10.11 9.29
CA VAL A 365 40.49 9.88 8.20
C VAL A 365 39.29 10.82 8.30
N GLU A 366 38.73 11.00 9.49
CA GLU A 366 37.63 11.95 9.72
C GLU A 366 38.09 13.39 9.53
N ALA A 367 39.27 13.75 10.04
CA ALA A 367 39.85 15.08 9.84
C ALA A 367 40.06 15.38 8.35
N HIS A 368 40.55 14.41 7.58
CA HIS A 368 40.71 14.53 6.13
C HIS A 368 39.36 14.66 5.42
N HIS A 369 38.36 13.90 5.82
CA HIS A 369 37.02 13.98 5.23
C HIS A 369 36.35 15.33 5.52
N ILE A 370 36.52 15.88 6.72
CA ILE A 370 36.06 17.22 7.09
C ILE A 370 36.77 18.27 6.21
N ALA A 371 38.10 18.19 6.09
CA ALA A 371 38.87 19.12 5.26
C ALA A 371 38.45 19.09 3.79
N CYS A 372 38.24 17.90 3.22
CA CYS A 372 37.73 17.72 1.86
C CYS A 372 36.32 18.28 1.68
N SER A 373 35.43 18.08 2.66
CA SER A 373 34.07 18.63 2.63
C SER A 373 34.07 20.17 2.66
N VAL A 374 34.90 20.77 3.51
CA VAL A 374 35.08 22.22 3.59
C VAL A 374 35.64 22.77 2.27
N SER A 375 36.67 22.13 1.72
CA SER A 375 37.25 22.54 0.44
C SER A 375 36.26 22.45 -0.72
N SER A 376 35.49 21.36 -0.81
CA SER A 376 34.43 21.17 -1.81
C SER A 376 33.35 22.25 -1.70
N SER A 377 32.90 22.53 -0.48
CA SER A 377 31.89 23.56 -0.21
C SER A 377 32.40 24.95 -0.58
N TRP A 378 33.66 25.27 -0.26
CA TRP A 378 34.30 26.52 -0.63
C TRP A 378 34.42 26.68 -2.16
N ASN A 379 34.88 25.63 -2.86
CA ASN A 379 35.02 25.66 -4.31
C ASN A 379 33.67 25.81 -5.01
N SER A 380 32.62 25.16 -4.50
CA SER A 380 31.25 25.32 -4.98
C SER A 380 30.78 26.77 -4.82
N LEU A 381 31.00 27.37 -3.64
CA LEU A 381 30.64 28.77 -3.36
C LEU A 381 31.38 29.74 -4.29
N VAL A 382 32.68 29.55 -4.51
CA VAL A 382 33.48 30.36 -5.44
C VAL A 382 32.97 30.20 -6.87
N GLY A 383 32.57 28.99 -7.27
CA GLY A 383 31.94 28.73 -8.57
C GLY A 383 30.64 29.52 -8.77
N VAL A 384 29.77 29.52 -7.76
CA VAL A 384 28.53 30.31 -7.75
C VAL A 384 28.84 31.80 -7.83
N LEU A 385 29.76 32.32 -7.02
CA LEU A 385 30.17 33.73 -7.07
C LEU A 385 30.72 34.13 -8.45
N LYS A 386 31.56 33.29 -9.05
CA LYS A 386 32.11 33.53 -10.39
C LYS A 386 31.02 33.52 -11.47
N SER A 387 29.99 32.68 -11.31
CA SER A 387 28.81 32.67 -12.18
C SER A 387 27.99 33.95 -12.04
N LEU A 388 27.77 34.41 -10.80
CA LEU A 388 27.07 35.66 -10.51
C LEU A 388 27.80 36.89 -11.06
N CYS A 389 29.13 36.95 -10.92
CA CYS A 389 29.95 38.04 -11.46
C CYS A 389 29.92 38.13 -12.99
N ARG A 390 29.57 37.06 -13.70
CA ARG A 390 29.42 37.05 -15.17
C ARG A 390 28.08 37.61 -15.63
N GLY A 391 27.09 37.79 -14.75
CA GLY A 391 25.85 38.52 -15.02
C GLY A 391 24.82 37.83 -15.92
N ASN A 392 25.08 36.61 -16.41
CA ASN A 392 24.23 35.96 -17.42
C ASN A 392 23.20 34.97 -16.85
N ASP A 393 23.23 34.66 -15.55
CA ASP A 393 22.37 33.65 -14.90
C ASP A 393 21.41 34.28 -13.88
N TRP A 394 20.35 34.89 -14.38
CA TRP A 394 19.28 35.52 -13.59
C TRP A 394 18.54 34.56 -12.64
N PRO A 395 18.21 33.32 -13.03
CA PRO A 395 17.63 32.33 -12.11
C PRO A 395 18.54 32.02 -10.92
N LEU A 396 19.85 31.87 -11.14
CA LEU A 396 20.80 31.66 -10.05
C LEU A 396 20.90 32.89 -9.14
N PHE A 397 20.94 34.09 -9.71
CA PHE A 397 20.95 35.35 -8.96
C PHE A 397 19.74 35.47 -8.02
N LEU A 398 18.52 35.26 -8.53
CA LEU A 398 17.30 35.33 -7.71
C LEU A 398 17.28 34.27 -6.60
N LYS A 399 17.76 33.06 -6.86
CA LYS A 399 17.90 32.00 -5.83
C LYS A 399 18.87 32.40 -4.73
N VAL A 400 20.03 32.96 -5.10
CA VAL A 400 21.05 33.40 -4.14
C VAL A 400 20.56 34.59 -3.33
N VAL A 401 19.92 35.58 -3.95
CA VAL A 401 19.31 36.72 -3.25
C VAL A 401 18.24 36.23 -2.28
N PHE A 402 17.31 35.37 -2.71
CA PHE A 402 16.28 34.81 -1.83
C PHE A 402 16.89 34.04 -0.65
N PHE A 403 17.89 33.19 -0.90
CA PHE A 403 18.59 32.46 0.14
C PHE A 403 19.29 33.40 1.15
N LEU A 404 20.01 34.42 0.67
CA LEU A 404 20.65 35.42 1.53
C LEU A 404 19.63 36.24 2.32
N LEU A 405 18.47 36.54 1.73
CA LEU A 405 17.38 37.25 2.39
C LEU A 405 16.78 36.40 3.51
N VAL A 406 16.57 35.10 3.27
CA VAL A 406 16.15 34.12 4.29
C VAL A 406 17.20 34.01 5.40
N VAL A 407 18.48 33.86 5.07
CA VAL A 407 19.57 33.79 6.06
C VAL A 407 19.65 35.09 6.86
N SER A 408 19.54 36.25 6.20
CA SER A 408 19.52 37.56 6.85
C SER A 408 18.35 37.68 7.83
N ILE A 409 17.14 37.30 7.41
CA ILE A 409 15.95 37.29 8.27
C ILE A 409 16.19 36.36 9.46
N LEU A 410 16.62 35.11 9.23
CA LEU A 410 16.86 34.13 10.29
C LEU A 410 17.97 34.57 11.26
N SER A 411 19.00 35.27 10.77
CA SER A 411 20.10 35.78 11.60
C SER A 411 19.72 37.01 12.42
N ALA A 412 18.76 37.82 11.94
CA ALA A 412 18.25 39.01 12.61
C ALA A 412 17.07 38.71 13.54
N MET A 413 16.43 37.56 13.39
CA MET A 413 15.36 37.10 14.28
C MET A 413 15.94 36.69 15.65
N SER A 414 15.30 37.16 16.72
CA SER A 414 15.57 36.63 18.06
C SER A 414 15.10 35.18 18.16
N SER A 415 15.81 34.35 18.93
CA SER A 415 15.46 32.94 19.12
C SER A 415 14.03 32.76 19.68
N GLU A 416 13.53 33.74 20.43
CA GLU A 416 12.15 33.78 20.95
C GLU A 416 11.10 33.94 19.82
N ALA A 417 11.36 34.80 18.83
CA ALA A 417 10.46 35.02 17.70
C ALA A 417 10.41 33.79 16.77
N ALA A 418 11.55 33.15 16.52
CA ALA A 418 11.62 31.91 15.75
C ALA A 418 10.85 30.77 16.43
N PHE A 419 10.92 30.67 17.77
CA PHE A 419 10.21 29.66 18.54
C PHE A 419 8.69 29.89 18.58
N LYS A 420 8.23 31.14 18.73
CA LYS A 420 6.79 31.48 18.65
C LYS A 420 6.20 31.11 17.28
N ILE A 421 6.88 31.47 16.19
CA ILE A 421 6.43 31.13 14.82
C ILE A 421 6.42 29.61 14.62
N GLY A 422 7.45 28.90 15.09
CA GLY A 422 7.49 27.44 15.03
C GLY A 422 6.36 26.78 15.82
N ASN A 423 6.06 27.28 17.02
CA ASN A 423 4.98 26.77 17.85
C ASN A 423 3.59 27.07 17.28
N GLU A 424 3.38 28.24 16.67
CA GLU A 424 2.14 28.57 15.95
C GLU A 424 1.93 27.70 14.71
N ILE A 425 3.00 27.39 13.95
CA ILE A 425 2.94 26.46 12.82
C ILE A 425 2.63 25.04 13.30
N LEU A 426 3.23 24.60 14.42
CA LEU A 426 2.96 23.29 15.02
C LEU A 426 1.53 23.21 15.55
N GLN A 427 1.03 24.24 16.23
CA GLN A 427 -0.35 24.33 16.71
C GLN A 427 -1.34 24.39 15.55
N ALA A 428 -1.06 25.13 14.47
CA ALA A 428 -1.90 25.16 13.27
C ALA A 428 -1.91 23.82 12.51
N SER A 429 -0.82 23.04 12.63
CA SER A 429 -0.74 21.68 12.10
C SER A 429 -1.43 20.66 13.00
N LEU A 430 -1.45 20.86 14.31
CA LEU A 430 -2.09 19.98 15.30
C LEU A 430 -3.58 20.28 15.47
N SER A 431 -4.04 21.51 15.26
CA SER A 431 -5.45 21.90 15.27
C SER A 431 -6.22 21.48 14.01
N LYS A 432 -5.52 20.83 13.05
CA LYS A 432 -6.08 20.22 11.84
C LYS A 432 -6.16 18.70 11.92
N PHE A 433 -5.78 18.12 13.06
CA PHE A 433 -6.11 16.76 13.48
C PHE A 433 -7.13 16.83 14.61
#